data_AF-G2GIC2-F1
#
_entry.id   AF-G2GIC2-F1
#
_cell.length_a   1.000
_cell.length_b   1.000
_cell.length_c   1.000
_cell.angle_alpha   90.00
_cell.angle_beta   90.00
_cell.angle_gamma   90.00
#
_symmetry.space_group_name_H-M   'P 1'
#
loop_
_entity.id
_entity.type
_entity.pdbx_description
1 polymer ?
#
loop_
_entity_poly.entity_id
_entity_poly.type
_entity_poly.pdbx_seq_one_letter_code
_entity_poly.pdbx_strand_id
1 'polypeptide(L)'
;MYSDESSSDELEAIRTERLDVDLEMAQMHAEADAWHAVRERGYCNHGSAVGYINPPVHEVQKLLKPGQLICTAGCSTIFHGDEDWYAQLDDPMANPVPLPARTPAPAGK
;
A
#
# COMPACT_ATOMS: atom_id res chain seq x y z
N MET A 1 53.48 -8.72 7.13
CA MET A 1 52.27 -8.32 7.88
C MET A 1 51.33 -7.75 6.85
N TYR A 2 50.37 -8.54 6.37
CA TYR A 2 49.43 -8.13 5.31
C TYR A 2 48.31 -7.30 5.97
N SER A 3 48.49 -5.99 6.00
CA SER A 3 47.51 -5.03 6.52
C SER A 3 46.56 -4.50 5.44
N ASP A 4 46.71 -4.94 4.18
CA ASP A 4 45.94 -4.43 3.04
C ASP A 4 44.81 -5.35 2.55
N GLU A 5 44.87 -6.68 2.79
CA GLU A 5 43.83 -7.59 2.31
C GLU A 5 42.53 -7.46 3.12
N SER A 6 42.61 -7.33 4.45
CA SER A 6 41.40 -7.16 5.28
C SER A 6 40.70 -5.83 5.05
N SER A 7 41.45 -4.77 4.73
CA SER A 7 40.88 -3.46 4.38
C SER A 7 40.16 -3.48 3.03
N SER A 8 40.64 -4.29 2.07
CA SER A 8 39.98 -4.42 0.78
C SER A 8 38.66 -5.20 0.92
N ASP A 9 38.69 -6.30 1.66
CA ASP A 9 37.51 -7.13 1.90
C ASP A 9 36.41 -6.37 2.68
N GLU A 10 36.81 -5.57 3.68
CA GLU A 10 35.87 -4.71 4.43
C GLU A 10 35.24 -3.63 3.54
N LEU A 11 36.01 -3.01 2.63
CA LEU A 11 35.48 -2.01 1.70
C LEU A 11 34.56 -2.63 0.63
N GLU A 12 34.86 -3.87 0.20
CA GLU A 12 34.01 -4.63 -0.72
C GLU A 12 32.70 -5.06 -0.05
N ALA A 13 32.74 -5.49 1.20
CA ALA A 13 31.56 -5.78 2.00
C ALA A 13 30.66 -4.55 2.15
N ILE A 14 31.22 -3.39 2.55
CA ILE A 14 30.47 -2.12 2.67
C ILE A 14 29.86 -1.71 1.33
N ARG A 15 30.58 -1.90 0.22
CA ARG A 15 30.06 -1.60 -1.11
C ARG A 15 28.90 -2.52 -1.50
N THR A 16 29.00 -3.80 -1.17
CA THR A 16 27.95 -4.79 -1.44
C THR A 16 26.69 -4.47 -0.66
N GLU A 17 26.81 -4.19 0.64
CA GLU A 17 25.69 -3.76 1.48
C GLU A 17 25.00 -2.50 0.93
N ARG A 18 25.76 -1.53 0.43
CA ARG A 18 25.19 -0.32 -0.19
C ARG A 18 24.42 -0.63 -1.48
N LEU A 19 24.97 -1.51 -2.32
CA LEU A 19 24.30 -1.91 -3.56
C LEU A 19 23.01 -2.68 -3.26
N ASP A 20 23.02 -3.54 -2.24
CA ASP A 20 21.84 -4.27 -1.81
C ASP A 20 20.76 -3.30 -1.32
N VAL A 21 21.12 -2.31 -0.49
CA VAL A 21 20.20 -1.24 -0.07
C VAL A 21 19.66 -0.44 -1.26
N ASP A 22 20.50 -0.07 -2.22
CA ASP A 22 20.06 0.68 -3.40
C ASP A 22 19.06 -0.14 -4.24
N LEU A 23 19.29 -1.45 -4.37
CA LEU A 23 18.36 -2.36 -5.06
C LEU A 23 17.04 -2.52 -4.31
N GLU A 24 17.07 -2.69 -2.98
CA GLU A 24 15.87 -2.75 -2.14
C GLU A 24 15.05 -1.46 -2.25
N MET A 25 15.71 -0.30 -2.20
CA MET A 25 15.06 1.00 -2.40
C MET A 25 14.45 1.12 -3.79
N ALA A 26 15.18 0.73 -4.84
CA ALA A 26 14.68 0.75 -6.21
C ALA A 26 13.43 -0.13 -6.38
N GLN A 27 13.40 -1.31 -5.75
CA GLN A 27 12.25 -2.18 -5.76
C GLN A 27 11.05 -1.55 -5.03
N MET A 28 11.25 -1.00 -3.84
CA MET A 28 10.19 -0.31 -3.09
C MET A 28 9.59 0.87 -3.89
N HIS A 29 10.42 1.63 -4.60
CA HIS A 29 9.96 2.71 -5.47
C HIS A 29 9.12 2.18 -6.64
N ALA A 30 9.57 1.12 -7.31
CA ALA A 30 8.82 0.52 -8.40
C ALA A 30 7.44 -0.01 -7.96
N GLU A 31 7.36 -0.63 -6.77
CA GLU A 31 6.11 -1.09 -6.18
C GLU A 31 5.18 0.08 -5.81
N ALA A 32 5.73 1.16 -5.24
CA ALA A 32 4.98 2.37 -4.94
C ALA A 32 4.42 3.03 -6.21
N ASP A 33 5.21 3.12 -7.28
CA ASP A 33 4.79 3.68 -8.57
C ASP A 33 3.64 2.86 -9.19
N ALA A 34 3.75 1.52 -9.16
CA ALA A 34 2.67 0.64 -9.60
C ALA A 34 1.37 0.87 -8.80
N TRP A 35 1.49 1.05 -7.49
CA TRP A 35 0.37 1.31 -6.60
C TRP A 35 -0.27 2.70 -6.81
N HIS A 36 0.54 3.71 -7.15
CA HIS A 36 0.10 5.07 -7.49
C HIS A 36 -0.57 5.15 -8.86
N ALA A 37 -0.09 4.40 -9.85
CA ALA A 37 -0.64 4.42 -11.21
C ALA A 37 -2.14 4.07 -11.25
N VAL A 38 -2.61 3.17 -10.37
CA VAL A 38 -4.06 2.85 -10.24
C VAL A 38 -4.86 4.08 -9.82
N ARG A 39 -4.36 4.85 -8.86
CA ARG A 39 -5.00 6.06 -8.35
C ARG A 39 -4.97 7.21 -9.35
N GLU A 40 -3.87 7.37 -10.09
CA GLU A 40 -3.76 8.37 -11.17
C GLU A 40 -4.77 8.13 -12.29
N ARG A 41 -5.14 6.86 -12.54
CA ARG A 41 -6.22 6.48 -13.45
C ARG A 41 -7.63 6.72 -12.88
N GLY A 42 -7.73 7.18 -11.63
CA GLY A 42 -9.00 7.49 -10.96
C GLY A 42 -9.66 6.30 -10.26
N TYR A 43 -8.93 5.22 -10.02
CA TYR A 43 -9.46 4.02 -9.35
C TYR A 43 -8.89 3.82 -7.95
N CYS A 44 -9.65 3.14 -7.10
CA CYS A 44 -9.21 2.79 -5.75
C CYS A 44 -8.30 1.56 -5.82
N ASN A 45 -7.20 1.60 -5.09
CA ASN A 45 -6.26 0.49 -4.93
C ASN A 45 -6.49 -0.30 -3.63
N HIS A 46 -7.59 -0.01 -2.92
CA HIS A 46 -8.04 -0.70 -1.71
C HIS A 46 -7.04 -0.86 -0.55
N GLY A 47 -5.93 -0.11 -0.50
CA GLY A 47 -4.86 -0.38 0.48
C GLY A 47 -5.13 -0.06 1.94
N SER A 48 -6.38 0.20 2.31
CA SER A 48 -6.79 0.14 3.70
C SER A 48 -8.26 -0.27 3.82
N ALA A 49 -8.56 -1.10 4.82
CA ALA A 49 -9.91 -1.50 5.18
C ALA A 49 -10.01 -1.66 6.70
N VAL A 50 -11.24 -1.58 7.21
CA VAL A 50 -11.54 -1.88 8.62
C VAL A 50 -12.60 -2.98 8.70
N GLY A 51 -12.38 -3.97 9.56
CA GLY A 51 -13.29 -5.08 9.78
C GLY A 51 -14.41 -4.75 10.76
N TYR A 52 -15.45 -5.61 10.77
CA TYR A 52 -16.51 -5.58 11.77
C TYR A 52 -15.96 -5.73 13.20
N ILE A 53 -16.50 -4.93 14.13
CA ILE A 53 -16.25 -5.06 15.57
C ILE A 53 -17.50 -4.63 16.35
N ASN A 54 -17.75 -5.26 17.50
CA ASN A 54 -18.86 -4.92 18.39
C ASN A 54 -18.35 -4.82 19.85
N PRO A 55 -18.45 -3.65 20.51
CA PRO A 55 -19.02 -2.40 20.00
C PRO A 55 -18.16 -1.76 18.89
N PRO A 56 -18.76 -1.03 17.93
CA PRO A 56 -18.03 -0.36 16.86
C PRO A 56 -17.14 0.75 17.39
N VAL A 57 -15.91 0.84 16.88
CA VAL A 57 -14.93 1.90 17.21
C VAL A 57 -14.99 3.04 16.19
N HIS A 58 -15.29 2.72 14.93
CA HIS A 58 -15.47 3.67 13.84
C HIS A 58 -16.92 3.64 13.31
N GLU A 59 -17.45 4.79 12.89
CA GLU A 59 -18.83 4.89 12.36
C GLU A 59 -19.08 3.94 11.18
N VAL A 60 -18.08 3.77 10.30
CA VAL A 60 -18.17 2.87 9.13
C VAL A 60 -18.37 1.40 9.52
N GLN A 61 -17.95 0.98 10.72
CA GLN A 61 -18.12 -0.40 11.19
C GLN A 61 -19.57 -0.74 11.54
N LYS A 62 -20.41 0.27 11.78
CA LYS A 62 -21.85 0.08 12.01
C LYS A 62 -22.58 -0.46 10.76
N LEU A 63 -21.97 -0.29 9.58
CA LEU A 63 -22.50 -0.78 8.31
C LEU A 63 -22.15 -2.25 8.03
N LEU A 64 -21.24 -2.81 8.82
CA LEU A 64 -20.67 -4.13 8.58
C LEU A 64 -21.43 -5.23 9.31
N LYS A 65 -21.45 -6.42 8.71
CA LYS A 65 -21.82 -7.68 9.36
C LYS A 65 -20.55 -8.42 9.81
N PRO A 66 -20.64 -9.36 10.76
CA PRO A 66 -19.51 -10.22 11.14
C PRO A 66 -18.82 -10.83 9.91
N GLY A 67 -17.49 -10.75 9.89
CA GLY A 67 -16.66 -11.22 8.78
C GLY A 67 -16.46 -10.23 7.63
N GLN A 68 -17.20 -9.12 7.58
CA GLN A 68 -17.03 -8.12 6.52
C GLN A 68 -15.98 -7.06 6.86
N LEU A 69 -15.45 -6.44 5.80
CA LEU A 69 -14.57 -5.28 5.88
C LEU A 69 -15.13 -4.15 5.02
N ILE A 70 -14.81 -2.90 5.34
CA ILE A 70 -15.09 -1.74 4.49
C ILE A 70 -13.81 -1.01 4.14
N CYS A 71 -13.64 -0.70 2.86
CA CYS A 71 -12.50 0.06 2.37
C CYS A 71 -12.50 1.48 2.95
N THR A 72 -11.38 1.89 3.53
CA THR A 72 -11.15 3.24 4.06
C THR A 72 -10.18 4.05 3.19
N ALA A 73 -9.62 3.45 2.14
CA ALA A 73 -8.70 4.13 1.23
C ALA A 73 -9.39 5.17 0.34
N GLY A 74 -10.72 5.09 0.17
CA GLY A 74 -11.50 6.16 -0.46
C GLY A 74 -12.78 5.75 -1.19
N CYS A 75 -13.04 4.45 -1.41
CA CYS A 75 -14.21 4.01 -2.18
C CYS A 75 -15.37 3.44 -1.35
N SER A 76 -15.16 3.15 -0.06
CA SER A 76 -16.19 2.57 0.82
C SER A 76 -16.77 1.22 0.38
N THR A 77 -16.11 0.50 -0.53
CA THR A 77 -16.49 -0.87 -0.91
C THR A 77 -16.52 -1.77 0.32
N ILE A 78 -17.58 -2.57 0.46
CA ILE A 78 -17.69 -3.60 1.50
C ILE A 78 -17.25 -4.94 0.90
N PHE A 79 -16.29 -5.58 1.54
CA PHE A 79 -15.77 -6.90 1.19
C PHE A 79 -16.43 -7.98 2.03
N HIS A 80 -16.53 -9.18 1.48
CA HIS A 80 -17.12 -10.33 2.16
C HIS A 80 -16.22 -10.95 3.24
N GLY A 81 -14.93 -10.65 3.22
CA GLY A 81 -13.92 -11.16 4.14
C GLY A 81 -12.52 -10.70 3.72
N ASP A 82 -11.51 -11.10 4.51
CA ASP A 82 -10.12 -10.73 4.25
C ASP A 82 -9.66 -11.24 2.88
N GLU A 83 -10.03 -12.47 2.50
CA GLU A 83 -9.67 -13.05 1.19
C GLU A 83 -10.19 -12.24 0.01
N ASP A 84 -11.43 -11.76 0.08
CA ASP A 84 -12.04 -10.90 -0.95
C ASP A 84 -11.34 -9.54 -1.01
N TRP A 85 -10.98 -8.98 0.15
CA TRP A 85 -10.22 -7.74 0.21
C TRP A 85 -8.81 -7.90 -0.40
N TYR A 86 -8.07 -8.95 -0.03
CA TYR A 86 -6.73 -9.22 -0.57
C TYR A 86 -6.76 -9.48 -2.08
N ALA A 87 -7.76 -10.23 -2.58
CA ALA A 87 -7.90 -10.46 -4.01
C ALA A 87 -8.08 -9.14 -4.80
N GLN A 88 -8.85 -8.19 -4.26
CA GLN A 88 -9.05 -6.87 -4.87
C GLN A 88 -7.91 -5.88 -4.59
N LEU A 89 -7.09 -6.13 -3.56
CA LEU A 89 -5.87 -5.38 -3.26
C LEU A 89 -4.74 -5.75 -4.23
N ASP A 90 -4.58 -7.05 -4.50
CA ASP A 90 -3.52 -7.60 -5.36
C ASP A 90 -3.74 -7.24 -6.84
N ASP A 91 -4.99 -7.26 -7.30
CA ASP A 91 -5.36 -6.77 -8.64
C ASP A 91 -6.59 -5.85 -8.59
N PRO A 92 -6.39 -4.55 -8.26
CA PRO A 92 -7.48 -3.57 -8.24
C PRO A 92 -8.11 -3.34 -9.62
N MET A 93 -7.43 -3.75 -10.70
CA MET A 93 -7.92 -3.57 -12.07
C MET A 93 -8.78 -4.75 -12.55
N ALA A 94 -8.81 -5.88 -11.83
CA ALA A 94 -9.75 -6.97 -12.08
C ALA A 94 -11.21 -6.56 -11.85
N ASN A 95 -11.44 -5.68 -10.87
CA ASN A 95 -12.75 -5.08 -10.57
C ASN A 95 -12.58 -3.60 -10.18
N PRO A 96 -12.36 -2.70 -11.16
CA PRO A 96 -11.95 -1.33 -10.89
C PRO A 96 -13.07 -0.51 -10.24
N VAL A 97 -12.82 -0.02 -9.02
CA VAL A 97 -13.76 0.83 -8.29
C VAL A 97 -13.36 2.30 -8.46
N PRO A 98 -14.20 3.15 -9.08
CA PRO A 98 -13.90 4.57 -9.24
C PRO A 98 -13.71 5.26 -7.89
N LEU A 99 -12.68 6.11 -7.79
CA LEU A 99 -12.57 7.02 -6.66
C LEU A 99 -13.63 8.12 -6.78
N PRO A 100 -14.27 8.53 -5.67
CA PRO A 100 -15.09 9.72 -5.67
C PRO A 100 -14.28 10.91 -6.19
N ALA A 101 -14.90 11.75 -7.02
CA ALA A 101 -14.25 12.96 -7.51
C ALA A 101 -13.71 13.75 -6.31
N ARG A 102 -12.38 13.95 -6.26
CA ARG A 102 -11.77 14.82 -5.25
C ARG A 102 -12.34 16.22 -5.47
N THR A 103 -13.16 16.70 -4.55
CA THR A 103 -13.46 18.14 -4.48
C THR A 103 -12.11 18.83 -4.30
N PRO A 104 -11.70 19.75 -5.20
CA PRO A 104 -10.46 20.47 -5.00
C PRO A 104 -10.52 21.15 -3.63
N ALA A 105 -9.41 21.09 -2.88
CA ALA A 105 -9.29 21.83 -1.63
C ALA A 105 -9.65 23.31 -1.93
N PRO A 106 -10.46 23.97 -1.07
CA PRO A 106 -10.77 25.37 -1.29
C PRO A 106 -9.45 26.13 -1.39
N ALA A 107 -9.31 26.94 -2.45
CA ALA A 107 -8.18 27.84 -2.58
C ALA A 107 -8.12 28.68 -1.29
N GLY A 108 -7.06 28.48 -0.50
CA GLY A 108 -6.86 29.20 0.75
C GLY A 108 -6.97 30.70 0.49
N LYS A 109 -7.71 31.40 1.36
CA LYS A 109 -7.79 32.85 1.36
C LYS A 109 -6.52 33.46 1.94
#